data_AF-Q5L056-F1
#
_entry.id   AF-Q5L056-F1
#
_cell.length_a   1.000
_cell.length_b   1.000
_cell.length_c   1.000
_cell.angle_alpha   90.00
_cell.angle_beta   90.00
_cell.angle_gamma   90.00
#
_symmetry.space_group_name_H-M   'P 1'
#
loop_
_entity.id
_entity.type
_entity.pdbx_description
1 polymer ?
#
loop_
_entity_poly.entity_id
_entity_poly.type
_entity_poly.pdbx_seq_one_letter_code
_entity_poly.pdbx_strand_id
1 'polypeptide(L)'
;MDFRDIPQLIARMLMEVIQTHIPHQWIYTAEPFINPYNGKISYDYSGEVRKMKKEEFAELVRSLGRSKGSRFYCSPLDELLNNVYIDQWVPTYMSNYGKRWVTYCDLLRETFDQWKYSHFEIYDEDGNEVNEDLNLQLDEIFEDFLENTSHEPFVREIEKTIA
;
A
#
# COMPACT_ATOMS: atom_id res chain seq x y z
N MET A 1 1.27 18.78 -19.21
CA MET A 1 0.64 18.65 -17.89
C MET A 1 1.44 19.50 -16.93
N ASP A 2 0.81 20.28 -16.04
CA ASP A 2 1.55 20.99 -15.00
C ASP A 2 1.83 20.00 -13.87
N PHE A 3 3.07 19.93 -13.38
CA PHE A 3 3.44 19.08 -12.23
C PHE A 3 2.59 19.41 -10.99
N ARG A 4 2.08 20.64 -10.91
CA ARG A 4 1.18 21.10 -9.85
C ARG A 4 -0.17 20.37 -9.82
N ASP A 5 -0.56 19.71 -10.91
CA ASP A 5 -1.82 18.97 -11.01
C ASP A 5 -1.68 17.49 -10.59
N ILE A 6 -0.45 17.01 -10.42
CA ILE A 6 -0.16 15.60 -10.10
C ILE A 6 -0.71 15.19 -8.72
N PRO A 7 -0.60 16.01 -7.65
CA PRO A 7 -1.21 15.65 -6.36
C PRO A 7 -2.73 15.40 -6.45
N GLN A 8 -3.45 16.18 -7.27
CA GLN A 8 -4.88 15.96 -7.49
C GLN A 8 -5.15 14.69 -8.30
N LEU A 9 -4.25 14.31 -9.21
CA LEU A 9 -4.31 13.04 -9.91
C LEU A 9 -4.12 11.87 -8.93
N ILE A 10 -3.10 11.92 -8.07
CA ILE A 10 -2.85 10.88 -7.06
C ILE A 10 -4.06 10.74 -6.12
N ALA A 11 -4.66 11.86 -5.69
CA ALA A 11 -5.87 11.83 -4.89
C ALA A 11 -7.03 11.10 -5.60
N ARG A 12 -7.21 11.29 -6.91
CA ARG A 12 -8.24 10.59 -7.70
C ARG A 12 -7.92 9.10 -7.81
N MET A 13 -6.67 8.74 -8.09
CA MET A 13 -6.24 7.33 -8.11
C MET A 13 -6.51 6.65 -6.77
N LEU A 14 -6.23 7.32 -5.66
CA LEU A 14 -6.52 6.79 -4.33
C LEU A 14 -8.03 6.61 -4.10
N MET A 15 -8.86 7.55 -4.54
CA MET A 15 -10.31 7.39 -4.49
C MET A 15 -10.80 6.18 -5.28
N GLU A 16 -10.23 5.94 -6.46
CA GLU A 16 -10.53 4.76 -7.28
C GLU A 16 -10.11 3.46 -6.58
N VAL A 17 -8.90 3.41 -6.00
CA VAL A 17 -8.43 2.28 -5.18
C VAL A 17 -9.43 1.97 -4.06
N ILE A 18 -9.84 3.00 -3.31
CA ILE A 18 -10.80 2.87 -2.20
C ILE A 18 -12.15 2.33 -2.68
N GLN A 19 -12.67 2.84 -3.80
CA GLN A 19 -14.00 2.48 -4.30
C GLN A 19 -14.06 1.09 -4.94
N THR A 20 -12.93 0.59 -5.45
CA THR A 20 -12.85 -0.68 -6.18
C THR A 20 -12.47 -1.86 -5.30
N HIS A 21 -11.84 -1.61 -4.15
CA HIS A 21 -11.34 -2.65 -3.27
C HIS A 21 -12.05 -2.65 -1.92
N ILE A 22 -12.28 -3.85 -1.40
CA ILE A 22 -12.84 -4.03 -0.05
C ILE A 22 -11.69 -3.98 0.95
N PRO A 23 -11.78 -3.16 2.02
CA PRO A 23 -10.73 -3.07 3.02
C PRO A 23 -10.67 -4.34 3.87
N HIS A 24 -9.46 -4.86 4.03
CA HIS A 24 -9.13 -5.99 4.87
C HIS A 24 -8.15 -5.58 5.96
N GLN A 25 -8.21 -6.27 7.09
CA GLN A 25 -7.19 -6.20 8.12
C GLN A 25 -6.29 -7.43 8.00
N TRP A 26 -5.03 -7.27 8.35
CA TRP A 26 -4.12 -8.39 8.52
C TRP A 26 -4.27 -9.02 9.91
N ILE A 27 -4.25 -10.34 9.96
CA ILE A 27 -4.34 -11.17 11.15
C ILE A 27 -3.12 -12.06 11.21
N TYR A 28 -2.42 -12.00 12.35
CA TYR A 28 -1.30 -12.90 12.60
C TYR A 28 -1.75 -14.35 12.64
N THR A 29 -1.09 -15.18 11.84
CA THR A 29 -1.20 -16.65 11.87
C THR A 29 0.19 -17.26 11.89
N ALA A 30 0.28 -18.50 12.37
CA ALA A 30 1.50 -19.29 12.35
C ALA A 30 1.18 -20.64 11.72
N GLU A 31 1.33 -20.74 10.40
CA GLU A 31 0.95 -21.93 9.62
C GLU A 31 2.12 -22.92 9.55
N PRO A 32 1.98 -24.15 10.09
CA PRO A 32 3.07 -25.12 10.06
C PRO A 32 3.25 -25.69 8.65
N PHE A 33 4.50 -25.85 8.21
CA PHE A 33 4.87 -26.56 6.97
C PHE A 33 6.09 -27.46 7.18
N ILE A 34 6.25 -28.47 6.33
CA ILE A 34 7.43 -29.33 6.33
C ILE A 34 8.53 -28.65 5.51
N ASN A 35 9.65 -28.33 6.15
CA ASN A 35 10.76 -27.66 5.51
C ASN A 35 11.49 -28.61 4.54
N PRO A 36 11.55 -28.29 3.23
CA PRO A 36 12.13 -29.20 2.23
C PRO A 36 13.64 -29.42 2.42
N TYR A 37 14.34 -28.53 3.12
CA TYR A 37 15.79 -28.62 3.31
C TYR A 37 16.21 -29.50 4.49
N ASN A 38 15.38 -29.63 5.52
CA ASN A 38 15.75 -30.36 6.75
C ASN A 38 14.69 -31.35 7.26
N GLY A 39 13.52 -31.43 6.61
CA GLY A 39 12.43 -32.34 6.97
C GLY A 39 11.72 -32.03 8.30
N LYS A 40 12.06 -30.93 8.97
CA LYS A 40 11.46 -30.50 10.23
C LYS A 40 10.27 -29.56 9.97
N ILE A 41 9.39 -29.45 10.96
CA ILE A 41 8.33 -28.45 10.96
C ILE A 41 8.95 -27.06 11.07
N SER A 42 8.60 -26.18 10.14
CA SER A 42 8.82 -24.74 10.17
C SER A 42 7.45 -24.05 10.14
N TYR A 43 7.41 -22.73 10.30
CA TYR A 43 6.16 -21.96 10.34
C TYR A 43 6.22 -20.81 9.36
N ASP A 44 5.12 -20.58 8.65
CA ASP A 44 4.88 -19.36 7.87
C ASP A 44 4.13 -18.35 8.76
N TYR A 45 4.67 -17.13 8.82
CA TYR A 45 4.17 -16.00 9.60
C TYR A 45 3.59 -14.88 8.73
N SER A 46 3.34 -15.16 7.45
CA SER A 46 2.71 -14.21 6.53
C SER A 46 1.31 -13.77 6.96
N GLY A 47 0.68 -14.46 7.90
CA GLY A 47 -0.66 -14.14 8.35
C GLY A 47 -1.72 -14.40 7.28
N GLU A 48 -2.94 -14.01 7.61
CA GLU A 48 -4.07 -13.97 6.70
C GLU A 48 -4.69 -12.58 6.70
N VAL A 49 -5.52 -12.29 5.71
CA VAL A 49 -6.35 -11.08 5.73
C VAL A 49 -7.81 -11.48 5.78
N ARG A 50 -8.62 -10.64 6.42
CA ARG A 50 -10.08 -10.78 6.44
C ARG A 50 -10.73 -9.42 6.33
N LYS A 51 -11.96 -9.40 5.79
CA LYS A 51 -12.75 -8.17 5.68
C LYS A 51 -12.74 -7.41 7.01
N MET A 52 -12.38 -6.14 6.93
CA MET A 52 -12.29 -5.28 8.10
C MET A 52 -13.71 -4.90 8.55
N LYS A 53 -13.96 -4.97 9.86
CA LYS A 53 -15.22 -4.49 10.46
C LYS A 53 -15.11 -3.01 10.80
N LYS A 54 -16.27 -2.39 10.97
CA LYS A 54 -16.38 -0.97 11.31
C LYS A 54 -15.65 -0.61 12.61
N GLU A 55 -15.74 -1.46 13.64
CA GLU A 55 -15.09 -1.20 14.93
C GLU A 55 -13.56 -1.26 14.82
N GLU A 56 -13.06 -2.20 14.03
CA GLU A 56 -11.63 -2.43 13.78
C GLU A 56 -11.06 -1.27 12.97
N PHE A 57 -11.78 -0.81 11.94
CA PHE A 57 -11.40 0.38 11.19
C PHE A 57 -11.40 1.63 12.07
N ALA A 58 -12.43 1.82 12.90
CA ALA A 58 -12.49 2.94 13.83
C ALA A 58 -11.34 2.92 14.85
N GLU A 59 -10.85 1.74 15.23
CA GLU A 59 -9.66 1.59 16.09
C GLU A 59 -8.39 1.97 15.34
N LEU A 60 -8.21 1.48 14.11
CA LEU A 60 -7.11 1.89 13.22
C LEU A 60 -7.04 3.42 13.13
N VAL A 61 -8.14 4.07 12.75
CA VAL A 61 -8.22 5.55 12.62
C VAL A 61 -7.87 6.28 13.91
N ARG A 62 -8.33 5.79 15.07
CA ARG A 62 -8.02 6.40 16.38
C ARG A 62 -6.53 6.29 16.74
N SER A 63 -5.83 5.32 16.17
CA SER A 63 -4.42 5.01 16.47
C SER A 63 -3.41 5.67 15.52
N LEU A 64 -3.87 6.24 14.39
CA LEU A 64 -3.00 6.88 13.40
C LEU A 64 -2.14 7.99 14.03
N GLY A 65 -0.85 7.95 13.74
CA GLY A 65 0.17 8.85 14.28
C GLY A 65 0.47 8.66 15.78
N ARG A 66 -0.13 7.67 16.45
CA ARG A 66 -0.03 7.46 17.91
C ARG A 66 0.41 6.05 18.30
N SER A 67 0.38 5.11 17.37
CA SER A 67 0.76 3.72 17.61
C SER A 67 2.28 3.61 17.79
N LYS A 68 2.76 2.53 18.45
CA LYS A 68 4.22 2.26 18.48
C LYS A 68 4.80 2.04 17.08
N GLY A 69 3.95 1.64 16.14
CA GLY A 69 4.29 1.46 14.73
C GLY A 69 4.31 2.76 13.94
N SER A 70 3.65 3.83 14.41
CA SER A 70 3.55 5.11 13.68
C SER A 70 4.89 5.72 13.28
N ARG A 71 5.97 5.42 14.02
CA ARG A 71 7.34 5.87 13.68
C ARG A 71 7.89 5.30 12.37
N PHE A 72 7.26 4.27 11.81
CA PHE A 72 7.65 3.65 10.55
C PHE A 72 6.96 4.26 9.33
N TYR A 73 6.09 5.24 9.55
CA TYR A 73 5.32 5.93 8.50
C TYR A 73 5.64 7.42 8.53
N CYS A 74 5.62 8.06 7.36
CA CYS A 74 5.90 9.50 7.27
C CYS A 74 4.71 10.36 7.74
N SER A 75 3.48 9.85 7.65
CA SER A 75 2.26 10.56 8.03
C SER A 75 1.12 9.63 8.46
N PRO A 76 0.04 10.18 9.04
CA PRO A 76 -1.20 9.42 9.27
C PRO A 76 -1.84 8.86 8.00
N LEU A 77 -1.66 9.50 6.83
CA LEU A 77 -2.17 8.98 5.56
C LEU A 77 -1.34 7.77 5.13
N ASP A 78 -0.02 7.88 5.17
CA ASP A 78 0.89 6.77 4.88
C ASP A 78 0.62 5.58 5.81
N GLU A 79 0.48 5.81 7.12
CA GLU A 79 0.12 4.76 8.09
C GLU A 79 -1.24 4.13 7.75
N LEU A 80 -2.26 4.92 7.42
CA LEU A 80 -3.57 4.39 7.03
C LEU A 80 -3.46 3.46 5.82
N LEU A 81 -2.84 3.91 4.73
CA LEU A 81 -2.80 3.18 3.46
C LEU A 81 -1.97 1.89 3.54
N ASN A 82 -0.93 1.86 4.37
CA ASN A 82 -0.13 0.66 4.61
C ASN A 82 -0.77 -0.34 5.59
N ASN A 83 -1.85 0.05 6.29
CA ASN A 83 -2.56 -0.82 7.23
C ASN A 83 -3.96 -1.22 6.76
N VAL A 84 -4.36 -0.81 5.57
CA VAL A 84 -5.57 -1.29 4.88
C VAL A 84 -5.14 -2.22 3.75
N TYR A 85 -5.47 -3.49 3.90
CA TYR A 85 -5.11 -4.57 2.98
C TYR A 85 -6.23 -4.88 1.99
N ILE A 86 -5.90 -5.62 0.95
CA ILE A 86 -6.86 -6.32 0.10
C ILE A 86 -6.64 -7.84 0.18
N ASP A 87 -7.61 -8.61 -0.30
CA ASP A 87 -7.53 -10.08 -0.36
C ASP A 87 -6.66 -10.57 -1.53
N GLN A 88 -5.45 -10.03 -1.62
CA GLN A 88 -4.43 -10.39 -2.61
C GLN A 88 -3.04 -10.32 -1.98
N TRP A 89 -2.13 -11.15 -2.46
CA TRP A 89 -0.75 -11.20 -1.99
C TRP A 89 0.18 -11.53 -3.14
N VAL A 90 1.45 -11.13 -2.99
CA VAL A 90 2.55 -11.50 -3.89
C VAL A 90 3.54 -12.41 -3.16
N PRO A 91 4.15 -13.39 -3.85
CA PRO A 91 5.13 -14.26 -3.23
C PRO A 91 6.36 -13.47 -2.80
N THR A 92 7.00 -13.91 -1.71
CA THR A 92 8.29 -13.36 -1.28
C THR A 92 9.32 -14.45 -1.12
N TYR A 93 10.59 -14.04 -1.12
CA TYR A 93 11.74 -14.89 -0.80
C TYR A 93 12.22 -14.71 0.64
N MET A 94 11.44 -14.04 1.49
CA MET A 94 11.75 -13.86 2.90
C MET A 94 11.47 -15.16 3.66
N SER A 95 12.48 -15.63 4.41
CA SER A 95 12.35 -16.85 5.21
C SER A 95 11.17 -16.74 6.15
N ASN A 96 10.26 -17.72 6.09
CA ASN A 96 9.04 -17.83 6.92
C ASN A 96 7.98 -16.74 6.67
N TYR A 97 8.05 -16.03 5.55
CA TYR A 97 7.03 -15.05 5.14
C TYR A 97 6.74 -15.21 3.64
N GLY A 98 6.15 -16.35 3.25
CA GLY A 98 6.00 -16.71 1.84
C GLY A 98 5.10 -15.75 1.05
N LYS A 99 4.23 -15.00 1.74
CA LYS A 99 3.27 -14.06 1.17
C LYS A 99 3.49 -12.65 1.74
N ARG A 100 3.47 -11.64 0.87
CA ARG A 100 3.31 -10.22 1.23
C ARG A 100 1.94 -9.78 0.77
N TRP A 101 1.07 -9.46 1.73
CA TRP A 101 -0.27 -8.98 1.44
C TRP A 101 -0.23 -7.58 0.84
N VAL A 102 -1.08 -7.34 -0.16
CA VAL A 102 -1.16 -6.08 -0.89
C VAL A 102 -1.97 -5.08 -0.08
N THR A 103 -1.44 -3.87 0.05
CA THR A 103 -2.07 -2.74 0.76
C THR A 103 -2.67 -1.73 -0.21
N TYR A 104 -3.45 -0.78 0.30
CA TYR A 104 -3.92 0.35 -0.50
C TYR A 104 -2.75 1.22 -0.99
N CYS A 105 -1.67 1.32 -0.20
CA CYS A 105 -0.46 2.04 -0.62
C CYS A 105 0.21 1.36 -1.82
N ASP A 106 0.29 0.03 -1.82
CA ASP A 106 0.83 -0.75 -2.95
C ASP A 106 0.04 -0.49 -4.24
N LEU A 107 -1.30 -0.56 -4.17
CA LEU A 107 -2.16 -0.33 -5.33
C LEU A 107 -2.06 1.11 -5.86
N LEU A 108 -1.97 2.08 -4.96
CA LEU A 108 -1.81 3.48 -5.32
C LEU A 108 -0.47 3.71 -6.03
N ARG A 109 0.62 3.14 -5.49
CA ARG A 109 1.94 3.21 -6.11
C ARG A 109 1.94 2.56 -7.49
N GLU A 110 1.40 1.35 -7.60
CA GLU A 110 1.33 0.62 -8.88
C GLU A 110 0.55 1.42 -9.93
N THR A 111 -0.60 1.99 -9.55
CA THR A 111 -1.43 2.82 -10.44
C THR A 111 -0.68 4.08 -10.88
N PHE A 112 0.03 4.72 -9.94
CA PHE A 112 0.83 5.91 -10.23
C PHE A 112 2.01 5.60 -11.15
N ASP A 113 2.72 4.48 -10.92
CA ASP A 113 3.85 4.06 -11.75
C ASP A 113 3.40 3.70 -13.17
N GLN A 114 2.28 2.99 -13.33
CA GLN A 114 1.69 2.71 -14.64
C GLN A 114 1.33 4.00 -15.38
N TRP A 115 0.77 4.99 -14.68
CA TRP A 115 0.50 6.30 -15.26
C TRP A 115 1.80 7.02 -15.64
N LYS A 116 2.79 7.06 -14.76
CA LYS A 116 4.11 7.67 -14.97
C LYS A 116 4.77 7.11 -16.23
N TYR A 117 4.84 5.79 -16.37
CA TYR A 117 5.49 5.14 -17.52
C TYR A 117 4.69 5.22 -18.83
N SER A 118 3.39 5.47 -18.76
CA SER A 118 2.56 5.67 -19.96
C SER A 118 2.52 7.12 -20.45
N HIS A 119 2.93 8.08 -19.61
CA HIS A 119 2.84 9.52 -19.91
C HIS A 119 4.20 10.20 -20.08
N PHE A 120 5.27 9.58 -19.61
CA PHE A 120 6.63 10.10 -19.70
C PHE A 120 7.59 9.06 -20.30
N GLU A 121 8.50 9.53 -21.15
CA GLU A 121 9.61 8.73 -21.67
C GLU A 121 10.68 8.56 -20.57
N ILE A 122 10.42 7.64 -19.64
CA ILE A 122 11.36 7.32 -18.54
C ILE A 122 12.27 6.16 -18.94
N TYR A 123 11.74 5.20 -19.69
CA TYR A 123 12.49 4.07 -20.23
C TYR A 123 12.39 4.04 -21.75
N ASP A 124 13.48 3.62 -22.42
CA ASP A 124 13.45 3.31 -23.85
C ASP A 124 12.83 1.93 -24.13
N GLU A 125 12.72 1.56 -25.41
CA GLU A 125 12.17 0.27 -25.85
C GLU A 125 12.98 -0.94 -25.35
N ASP A 126 14.25 -0.75 -24.99
CA ASP A 126 15.16 -1.77 -24.46
C ASP A 126 15.11 -1.85 -22.92
N GLY A 127 14.30 -0.99 -22.27
CA GLY A 127 14.14 -0.94 -20.82
C GLY A 127 15.26 -0.18 -20.09
N ASN A 128 16.08 0.59 -20.80
CA ASN A 128 17.08 1.45 -20.17
C ASN A 128 16.42 2.75 -19.70
N GLU A 129 16.77 3.18 -18.49
CA GLU A 129 16.31 4.46 -17.95
C GLU A 129 16.97 5.61 -18.71
N VAL A 130 16.16 6.44 -19.37
CA VAL A 130 16.61 7.57 -20.18
C VAL A 130 16.39 8.92 -19.50
N ASN A 131 15.57 8.97 -18.43
CA ASN A 131 15.28 10.20 -17.70
C ASN A 131 15.11 9.98 -16.19
N GLU A 132 16.22 9.60 -15.55
CA GLU A 132 16.30 9.34 -14.10
C GLU A 132 15.87 10.55 -13.26
N ASP A 133 16.32 11.77 -13.63
CA ASP A 133 15.97 12.99 -12.90
C ASP A 133 14.45 13.24 -12.86
N LEU A 134 13.76 12.99 -13.99
CA LEU A 134 12.30 13.11 -14.04
C LEU A 134 11.62 12.01 -13.20
N ASN A 135 12.13 10.78 -13.27
CA ASN A 135 11.60 9.66 -12.49
C ASN A 135 11.66 9.96 -10.99
N LEU A 136 12.81 10.45 -10.52
CA LEU A 136 13.02 10.87 -9.14
C LEU A 136 12.09 12.03 -8.73
N GLN A 137 11.93 13.06 -9.58
CA GLN A 137 11.02 14.17 -9.29
C GLN A 137 9.56 13.73 -9.16
N LEU A 138 9.13 12.77 -9.98
CA LEU A 138 7.77 12.23 -9.91
C LEU A 138 7.56 11.39 -8.65
N ASP A 139 8.57 10.62 -8.25
CA ASP A 139 8.55 9.85 -7.00
C ASP A 139 8.53 10.77 -5.78
N GLU A 140 9.33 11.84 -5.78
CA GLU A 140 9.30 12.88 -4.74
C GLU A 140 7.91 13.50 -4.59
N ILE A 141 7.22 13.81 -5.71
CA ILE A 141 5.85 14.36 -5.65
C ILE A 141 4.88 13.35 -5.01
N PHE A 142 5.05 12.05 -5.25
CA PHE A 142 4.22 11.03 -4.62
C PHE A 142 4.48 10.93 -3.12
N GLU A 143 5.75 10.92 -2.70
CA GLU A 143 6.10 10.91 -1.28
C GLU A 143 5.59 12.17 -0.58
N ASP A 144 5.78 13.35 -1.19
CA ASP A 144 5.27 14.61 -0.68
C ASP A 144 3.75 14.60 -0.53
N PHE A 145 3.03 13.97 -1.46
CA PHE A 145 1.59 13.77 -1.36
C PHE A 145 1.24 12.93 -0.14
N LEU A 146 1.91 11.79 0.08
CA LEU A 146 1.65 10.94 1.24
C LEU A 146 1.98 11.65 2.56
N GLU A 147 3.08 12.40 2.60
CA GLU A 147 3.53 13.08 3.81
C GLU A 147 2.60 14.23 4.21
N ASN A 148 2.18 15.05 3.23
CA ASN A 148 1.54 16.34 3.49
C ASN A 148 0.01 16.35 3.32
N THR A 149 -0.59 15.29 2.79
CA THR A 149 -2.04 15.23 2.56
C THR A 149 -2.79 14.71 3.79
N SER A 150 -3.92 15.35 4.12
CA SER A 150 -4.80 14.88 5.20
C SER A 150 -5.44 13.53 4.84
N HIS A 151 -5.42 12.62 5.80
CA HIS A 151 -6.08 11.31 5.72
C HIS A 151 -7.61 11.38 5.86
N GLU A 152 -8.14 12.47 6.43
CA GLU A 152 -9.56 12.55 6.81
C GLU A 152 -10.56 12.34 5.66
N PRO A 153 -10.35 12.89 4.43
CA PRO A 153 -11.26 12.64 3.32
C PRO A 153 -11.29 11.15 2.94
N PHE A 154 -10.12 10.50 2.91
CA PHE A 154 -9.99 9.11 2.51
C PHE A 154 -10.55 8.16 3.58
N VAL A 155 -10.40 8.48 4.86
CA VAL A 155 -11.08 7.77 5.95
C VAL A 155 -12.57 7.71 5.70
N ARG A 156 -13.22 8.86 5.43
CA ARG A 156 -14.68 8.91 5.21
C ARG A 156 -15.12 8.07 4.02
N GLU A 157 -14.28 7.95 2.99
CA GLU A 157 -14.60 7.14 1.81
C GLU A 157 -14.42 5.65 2.09
N ILE A 158 -13.36 5.26 2.80
CA ILE A 158 -13.17 3.87 3.24
C ILE A 158 -14.33 3.44 4.16
N GLU A 159 -14.77 4.30 5.09
CA GLU A 159 -15.92 4.00 5.96
C GLU A 159 -17.19 3.64 5.18
N LYS A 160 -17.41 4.23 4.00
CA LYS A 160 -18.58 3.91 3.16
C LYS A 160 -18.50 2.53 2.52
N THR A 161 -17.29 1.98 2.37
CA THR A 161 -17.06 0.65 1.78
C THR A 161 -17.16 -0.48 2.81
N ILE A 162 -17.08 -0.14 4.09
CA ILE A 162 -17.21 -1.09 5.22
C ILE A 162 -18.69 -1.21 5.58
N ALA A 163 -19.26 -2.38 5.31
CA ALA A 163 -20.66 -2.72 5.60
C ALA A 163 -20.92 -2.95 7.10
#